data_AF-A0A803NAN0-F1
#
_entry.id   AF-A0A803NAN0-F1
#
_cell.length_a   1.000
_cell.length_b   1.000
_cell.length_c   1.000
_cell.angle_alpha   90.00
_cell.angle_beta   90.00
_cell.angle_gamma   90.00
#
_symmetry.space_group_name_H-M   'P 1'
#
loop_
_entity.id
_entity.type
_entity.pdbx_description
1 polymer ?
#
loop_
_entity_poly.entity_id
_entity_poly.type
_entity_poly.pdbx_seq_one_letter_code
_entity_poly.pdbx_strand_id
1 'polypeptide(L)'
;VGALRTDSAVSLRGVSLTLLAAEKEEAKAVLMLFLKKQGLNKTAASRAINKSDLFIDHLVSQLHSIHKSRYLVGRELTTLEIRDALIPYLENLQIEHGSNLVDVVENFPNVPVNENVTAEVVSPSVILESKKLPDETSESRKLKAISRVSGSVPIDKLPQHVIYLIELGMDLEDIQQITRKFPAFAYYSLDGKVRPVVEFLLELGIPKTELPIILRKRPQLCGISLSENLIPTMKFLEGLGLDKEKWAKVIYRFPPLLTYSRQKLMSTVDFLYEMGLTAQDVGKILTRCPNIISYSVEENLRPTAEYFSLLGIDAAVVLQRSPQTFGLSIERNLKPITAFFLEKGYSLEDLRTMIQRYGALYTFSLVENMIPKWNFFLTMGYPQSDLVKFPQFFGYSLEERIKPRFALVRRYGVKLILNQVLSLSSDELEKVLKRKLKRNGGKVITE
;
A
#
# COMPACT_ATOMS: atom_id res chain seq x y z
N VAL A 1 49.69 11.87 -10.72
CA VAL A 1 48.99 13.02 -11.36
C VAL A 1 47.72 12.47 -12.00
N GLY A 2 46.57 12.84 -11.45
CA GLY A 2 45.26 12.25 -11.76
C GLY A 2 44.39 12.34 -10.51
N ALA A 3 43.85 13.53 -10.25
CA ALA A 3 43.13 13.87 -9.02
C ALA A 3 41.91 12.96 -8.82
N LEU A 4 41.87 12.26 -7.67
CA LEU A 4 40.63 11.73 -7.11
C LEU A 4 39.77 12.93 -6.70
N ARG A 5 38.95 13.40 -7.65
CA ARG A 5 37.93 14.42 -7.42
C ARG A 5 36.94 13.87 -6.39
N THR A 6 36.99 14.46 -5.21
CA THR A 6 35.90 14.52 -4.25
C THR A 6 34.76 15.33 -4.87
N ASP A 7 33.79 14.68 -5.50
CA ASP A 7 32.60 15.37 -6.01
C ASP A 7 31.32 14.77 -5.41
N SER A 8 30.63 15.63 -4.66
CA SER A 8 29.22 15.60 -4.25
C SER A 8 28.78 14.53 -3.25
N ALA A 9 28.69 14.96 -1.99
CA ALA A 9 27.73 14.43 -1.04
C ALA A 9 26.30 14.70 -1.56
N VAL A 10 25.77 13.78 -2.39
CA VAL A 10 24.37 13.79 -2.80
C VAL A 10 23.56 13.15 -1.69
N SER A 11 22.78 13.98 -0.99
CA SER A 11 21.80 13.54 0.01
C SER A 11 20.77 12.59 -0.61
N LEU A 12 21.01 11.27 -0.48
CA LEU A 12 20.09 10.18 -0.82
C LEU A 12 18.91 10.13 0.18
N ARG A 13 17.98 11.09 0.10
CA ARG A 13 16.66 10.98 0.74
C ARG A 13 15.69 10.34 -0.24
N GLY A 14 15.45 9.04 -0.15
CA GLY A 14 14.37 8.41 -0.92
C GLY A 14 14.31 6.89 -0.97
N VAL A 15 15.38 6.15 -0.61
CA VAL A 15 15.38 4.68 -0.68
C VAL A 15 14.61 4.11 0.52
N SER A 16 13.63 3.22 0.26
CA SER A 16 12.88 2.55 1.32
C SER A 16 13.81 1.75 2.24
N LEU A 17 13.63 1.86 3.57
CA LEU A 17 14.43 1.11 4.54
C LEU A 17 14.35 -0.42 4.34
N THR A 18 13.26 -0.91 3.76
CA THR A 18 13.09 -2.34 3.40
C THR A 18 13.87 -2.72 2.15
N LEU A 19 13.93 -1.83 1.16
CA LEU A 19 14.72 -2.02 -0.05
C LEU A 19 16.21 -2.00 0.27
N LEU A 20 16.64 -1.05 1.10
CA LEU A 20 18.00 -0.96 1.59
C LEU A 20 18.40 -2.21 2.39
N ALA A 21 17.47 -2.80 3.15
CA ALA A 21 17.72 -4.06 3.86
C ALA A 21 17.83 -5.27 2.90
N ALA A 22 16.98 -5.35 1.88
CA ALA A 22 17.04 -6.41 0.87
C ALA A 22 18.33 -6.34 0.03
N GLU A 23 18.72 -5.14 -0.39
CA GLU A 23 19.96 -4.89 -1.13
C GLU A 23 21.20 -5.20 -0.30
N LYS A 24 21.18 -4.89 1.01
CA LYS A 24 22.24 -5.29 1.93
C LYS A 24 22.35 -6.81 2.05
N GLU A 25 21.24 -7.52 2.16
CA GLU A 25 21.26 -8.99 2.24
C GLU A 25 21.73 -9.63 0.93
N GLU A 26 21.35 -9.09 -0.23
CA GLU A 26 21.85 -9.59 -1.52
C GLU A 26 23.34 -9.23 -1.72
N ALA A 27 23.79 -8.01 -1.34
CA ALA A 27 25.21 -7.64 -1.39
C ALA A 27 26.08 -8.55 -0.51
N LYS A 28 25.58 -8.91 0.69
CA LYS A 28 26.22 -9.92 1.56
C LYS A 28 26.28 -11.29 0.88
N ALA A 29 25.20 -11.71 0.20
CA ALA A 29 25.18 -12.98 -0.52
C ALA A 29 26.19 -13.01 -1.68
N VAL A 30 26.30 -11.92 -2.44
CA VAL A 30 27.28 -11.76 -3.52
C VAL A 30 28.71 -11.81 -2.97
N LEU A 31 29.01 -11.04 -1.92
CA LEU A 31 30.32 -11.05 -1.28
C LEU A 31 30.67 -12.43 -0.70
N MET A 32 29.69 -13.13 -0.11
CA MET A 32 29.88 -14.48 0.42
C MET A 32 30.27 -15.48 -0.67
N LEU A 33 29.56 -15.45 -1.80
CA LEU A 33 29.86 -16.32 -2.94
C LEU A 33 31.23 -15.97 -3.54
N PHE A 34 31.57 -14.68 -3.60
CA PHE A 34 32.86 -14.22 -4.09
C PHE A 34 34.02 -14.72 -3.23
N LEU A 35 33.97 -14.51 -1.91
CA LEU A 35 35.03 -14.95 -0.98
C LEU A 35 35.20 -16.47 -0.99
N LYS A 36 34.11 -17.23 -1.12
CA LYS A 36 34.17 -18.69 -1.28
C LYS A 36 34.84 -19.11 -2.59
N LYS A 37 34.61 -18.38 -3.69
CA LYS A 37 35.27 -18.61 -4.98
C LYS A 37 36.78 -18.34 -4.89
N GLN A 38 37.21 -17.42 -4.01
CA GLN A 38 38.62 -17.15 -3.69
C GLN A 38 39.25 -18.16 -2.71
N GLY A 39 38.55 -19.25 -2.39
CA GLY A 39 39.09 -20.35 -1.57
C GLY A 39 38.85 -20.22 -0.07
N LEU A 40 38.11 -19.21 0.41
CA LEU A 40 37.72 -19.15 1.82
C LEU A 40 36.68 -20.23 2.16
N ASN A 41 36.88 -20.92 3.28
CA ASN A 41 35.89 -21.84 3.80
C ASN A 41 34.62 -21.08 4.28
N LYS A 42 33.48 -21.77 4.28
CA LYS A 42 32.16 -21.18 4.59
C LYS A 42 32.12 -20.44 5.93
N THR A 43 32.82 -20.96 6.94
CA THR A 43 32.85 -20.40 8.30
C THR A 43 33.68 -19.12 8.35
N ALA A 44 34.83 -19.08 7.68
CA ALA A 44 35.70 -17.90 7.58
C ALA A 44 35.03 -16.78 6.79
N ALA A 45 34.42 -17.09 5.64
CA ALA A 45 33.68 -16.11 4.85
C ALA A 45 32.49 -15.50 5.63
N SER A 46 31.76 -16.31 6.41
CA SER A 46 30.66 -15.81 7.24
C SER A 46 31.15 -14.88 8.36
N ARG A 47 32.31 -15.18 8.96
CA ARG A 47 32.92 -14.32 9.99
C ARG A 47 33.37 -12.98 9.41
N ALA A 48 33.99 -12.99 8.23
CA ALA A 48 34.43 -11.78 7.55
C ALA A 48 33.24 -10.86 7.25
N ILE A 49 32.17 -11.39 6.66
CA ILE A 49 30.97 -10.61 6.32
C ILE A 49 30.31 -9.99 7.55
N ASN A 50 30.21 -10.74 8.65
CA ASN A 50 29.59 -10.24 9.88
C ASN A 50 30.36 -9.10 10.56
N LYS A 51 31.63 -8.89 10.19
CA LYS A 51 32.46 -7.77 10.68
C LYS A 51 32.52 -6.60 9.71
N SER A 52 32.00 -6.75 8.49
CA SER A 52 32.27 -5.86 7.36
C SER A 52 31.10 -4.94 7.01
N ASP A 53 30.28 -4.53 7.99
CA ASP A 53 29.07 -3.73 7.74
C ASP A 53 29.35 -2.43 6.97
N LEU A 54 30.48 -1.78 7.23
CA LEU A 54 30.90 -0.57 6.51
C LEU A 54 31.25 -0.85 5.05
N PHE A 55 31.86 -2.01 4.76
CA PHE A 55 32.13 -2.44 3.39
C PHE A 55 30.84 -2.81 2.66
N ILE A 56 29.87 -3.44 3.34
CA ILE A 56 28.54 -3.72 2.78
C ILE A 56 27.80 -2.42 2.45
N ASP A 57 27.86 -1.42 3.33
CA ASP A 57 27.30 -0.08 3.06
C ASP A 57 27.94 0.58 1.84
N HIS A 58 29.25 0.40 1.66
CA HIS A 58 29.96 0.87 0.48
C HIS A 58 29.52 0.17 -0.81
N LEU A 59 29.35 -1.16 -0.79
CA LEU A 59 28.81 -1.90 -1.94
C LEU A 59 27.41 -1.42 -2.33
N VAL A 60 26.54 -1.15 -1.34
CA VAL A 60 25.21 -0.58 -1.61
C VAL A 60 25.33 0.83 -2.19
N SER A 61 26.26 1.66 -1.70
CA SER A 61 26.53 2.97 -2.31
C SER A 61 27.03 2.86 -3.76
N GLN A 62 27.80 1.83 -4.10
CA GLN A 62 28.21 1.55 -5.49
C GLN A 62 27.01 1.21 -6.37
N LEU A 63 26.09 0.35 -5.89
CA LEU A 63 24.84 0.06 -6.58
C LEU A 63 24.04 1.35 -6.84
N HIS A 64 23.93 2.22 -5.84
CA HIS A 64 23.19 3.48 -5.93
C HIS A 64 23.81 4.46 -6.93
N SER A 65 25.13 4.45 -7.04
CA SER A 65 25.87 5.21 -8.05
C SER A 65 25.64 4.67 -9.47
N ILE A 66 25.79 3.35 -9.66
CA ILE A 66 25.70 2.68 -10.97
C ILE A 66 24.28 2.72 -11.53
N HIS A 67 23.28 2.44 -10.70
CA HIS A 67 21.88 2.37 -11.13
C HIS A 67 21.06 3.59 -10.69
N LYS A 68 21.69 4.78 -10.63
CA LYS A 68 21.06 6.04 -10.18
C LYS A 68 19.67 6.29 -10.80
N SER A 69 19.50 6.00 -12.09
CA SER A 69 18.21 6.14 -12.81
C SER A 69 17.12 5.21 -12.29
N ARG A 70 17.46 4.00 -11.81
CA ARG A 70 16.52 3.03 -11.21
C ARG A 70 16.08 3.46 -9.81
N TYR A 71 17.00 3.98 -9.01
CA TYR A 71 16.69 4.53 -7.68
C TYR A 71 15.86 5.80 -7.75
N LEU A 72 16.06 6.63 -8.78
CA LEU A 72 15.25 7.83 -9.02
C LEU A 72 13.77 7.49 -9.32
N VAL A 73 13.48 6.30 -9.83
CA VAL A 73 12.11 5.81 -10.07
C VAL A 73 11.62 4.81 -9.01
N GLY A 74 12.42 4.56 -7.96
CA GLY A 74 12.07 3.69 -6.84
C GLY A 74 11.96 2.20 -7.19
N ARG A 75 12.64 1.74 -8.24
CA ARG A 75 12.67 0.31 -8.62
C ARG A 75 13.75 -0.44 -7.86
N GLU A 76 13.39 -1.64 -7.39
CA GLU A 76 14.35 -2.57 -6.80
C GLU A 76 15.23 -3.17 -7.91
N LEU A 77 16.52 -3.36 -7.61
CA LEU A 77 17.40 -4.10 -8.49
C LEU A 77 17.12 -5.60 -8.36
N THR A 78 17.12 -6.30 -9.49
CA THR A 78 17.09 -7.76 -9.48
C THR A 78 18.41 -8.32 -8.92
N THR A 79 18.38 -9.53 -8.37
CA THR A 79 19.58 -10.25 -7.94
C THR A 79 20.66 -10.33 -9.05
N LEU A 80 20.24 -10.42 -10.32
CA LEU A 80 21.16 -10.46 -11.46
C LEU A 80 21.83 -9.09 -11.68
N GLU A 81 21.06 -8.00 -11.66
CA GLU A 81 21.60 -6.63 -11.78
C GLU A 81 22.58 -6.30 -10.65
N ILE A 82 22.28 -6.73 -9.41
CA ILE A 82 23.19 -6.55 -8.26
C ILE A 82 24.50 -7.31 -8.46
N ARG A 83 24.45 -8.54 -8.98
CA ARG A 83 25.62 -9.36 -9.26
C ARG A 83 26.48 -8.77 -10.37
N ASP A 84 25.86 -8.39 -11.48
CA ASP A 84 26.54 -7.84 -12.65
C ASP A 84 27.24 -6.51 -12.31
N ALA A 85 26.69 -5.74 -11.36
CA ALA A 85 27.29 -4.50 -10.89
C ALA A 85 28.45 -4.73 -9.88
N LEU A 86 28.31 -5.67 -8.95
CA LEU A 86 29.27 -5.85 -7.84
C LEU A 86 30.42 -6.79 -8.16
N ILE A 87 30.22 -7.82 -8.99
CA ILE A 87 31.28 -8.81 -9.30
C ILE A 87 32.51 -8.14 -9.94
N PRO A 88 32.38 -7.27 -10.96
CA PRO A 88 33.56 -6.62 -11.56
C PRO A 88 34.33 -5.74 -10.58
N TYR A 89 33.61 -5.07 -9.65
CA TYR A 89 34.23 -4.28 -8.60
C TYR A 89 35.05 -5.14 -7.64
N LEU A 90 34.50 -6.28 -7.20
CA LEU A 90 35.19 -7.21 -6.30
C LEU A 90 36.38 -7.90 -6.99
N GLU A 91 36.28 -8.19 -8.28
CA GLU A 91 37.39 -8.72 -9.07
C GLU A 91 38.54 -7.71 -9.18
N ASN A 92 38.24 -6.42 -9.41
CA ASN A 92 39.26 -5.36 -9.39
C ASN A 92 39.89 -5.20 -7.99
N LEU A 93 39.09 -5.23 -6.93
CA LEU A 93 39.60 -5.14 -5.55
C LEU A 93 40.50 -6.34 -5.20
N GLN A 94 40.18 -7.53 -5.72
CA GLN A 94 41.01 -8.73 -5.59
C GLN A 94 42.32 -8.62 -6.36
N ILE A 95 42.33 -7.98 -7.53
CA ILE A 95 43.54 -7.69 -8.31
C ILE A 95 44.43 -6.69 -7.55
N GLU A 96 43.84 -5.67 -6.93
CA GLU A 96 44.55 -4.62 -6.20
C GLU A 96 45.16 -5.12 -4.87
N HIS A 97 44.44 -5.97 -4.14
CA HIS A 97 44.83 -6.36 -2.77
C HIS A 97 45.23 -7.83 -2.59
N GLY A 98 45.07 -8.68 -3.61
CA GLY A 98 45.54 -10.06 -3.60
C GLY A 98 45.07 -10.84 -2.37
N SER A 99 46.00 -11.51 -1.67
CA SER A 99 45.69 -12.29 -0.47
C SER A 99 45.16 -11.47 0.71
N ASN A 100 45.32 -10.14 0.71
CA ASN A 100 44.89 -9.25 1.79
C ASN A 100 43.45 -8.74 1.61
N LEU A 101 42.73 -9.21 0.59
CA LEU A 101 41.34 -8.80 0.33
C LEU A 101 40.44 -8.95 1.57
N VAL A 102 40.62 -10.03 2.34
CA VAL A 102 39.81 -10.31 3.53
C VAL A 102 40.03 -9.25 4.60
N ASP A 103 41.28 -8.81 4.80
CA ASP A 103 41.63 -7.76 5.76
C ASP A 103 41.14 -6.38 5.31
N VAL A 104 41.12 -6.13 3.99
CA VAL A 104 40.54 -4.90 3.41
C VAL A 104 39.03 -4.86 3.62
N VAL A 105 38.35 -6.00 3.44
CA VAL A 105 36.91 -6.14 3.63
C VAL A 105 36.55 -5.99 5.13
N GLU A 106 37.30 -6.63 6.04
CA GLU A 106 37.04 -6.57 7.48
C GLU A 106 37.35 -5.18 8.10
N ASN A 107 38.33 -4.45 7.58
CA ASN A 107 38.80 -3.19 8.18
C ASN A 107 38.38 -1.92 7.40
N PHE A 108 37.53 -2.03 6.38
CA PHE A 108 37.07 -0.89 5.57
C PHE A 108 36.42 0.21 6.44
N PRO A 109 36.74 1.51 6.25
CA PRO A 109 37.63 2.09 5.23
C PRO A 109 39.11 2.17 5.65
N ASN A 110 39.44 1.78 6.88
CA ASN A 110 40.76 1.91 7.48
C ASN A 110 41.59 0.64 7.20
N VAL A 111 42.03 0.47 5.96
CA VAL A 111 42.94 -0.62 5.60
C VAL A 111 44.26 -0.44 6.38
N PRO A 112 44.77 -1.46 7.11
CA PRO A 112 46.08 -1.38 7.72
C PRO A 112 47.13 -1.19 6.64
N VAL A 113 47.84 -0.06 6.70
CA VAL A 113 48.96 0.27 5.82
C VAL A 113 50.07 -0.72 6.10
N ASN A 114 50.36 -1.61 5.14
CA ASN A 114 51.67 -2.25 5.11
C ASN A 114 52.68 -1.20 4.65
N GLU A 115 53.55 -0.83 5.59
CA GLU A 115 54.63 0.13 5.45
C GLU A 115 55.53 -0.22 4.26
N ASN A 116 55.77 0.75 3.38
CA ASN A 116 57.13 1.23 3.14
C ASN A 116 57.14 2.58 2.40
N VAL A 117 57.93 3.50 2.99
CA VAL A 117 58.46 4.80 2.51
C VAL A 117 57.66 6.08 2.86
N THR A 118 57.92 6.55 4.09
CA THR A 118 58.21 7.94 4.54
C THR A 118 57.76 9.15 3.71
N ALA A 119 56.96 10.06 4.31
CA ALA A 119 57.44 11.33 4.89
C ALA A 119 56.27 12.26 5.30
N GLU A 120 56.16 12.47 6.63
CA GLU A 120 56.02 13.75 7.33
C GLU A 120 54.93 14.82 6.99
N VAL A 121 54.13 15.14 8.03
CA VAL A 121 53.84 16.49 8.61
C VAL A 121 52.35 16.83 8.87
N VAL A 122 52.00 16.70 10.16
CA VAL A 122 51.23 17.63 11.06
C VAL A 122 49.69 17.69 11.02
N SER A 123 49.09 17.07 12.05
CA SER A 123 48.14 17.54 13.11
C SER A 123 47.22 18.75 12.85
N PRO A 124 46.02 18.90 13.50
CA PRO A 124 45.74 18.43 14.87
C PRO A 124 44.34 17.83 15.15
N SER A 125 44.34 16.90 16.12
CA SER A 125 43.17 16.42 16.85
C SER A 125 42.96 17.25 18.11
N VAL A 126 41.71 17.64 18.40
CA VAL A 126 41.21 17.86 19.77
C VAL A 126 39.98 16.99 19.96
N ILE A 127 40.08 16.14 20.97
CA ILE A 127 39.10 15.15 21.42
C ILE A 127 38.03 15.85 22.26
N LEU A 128 36.76 15.47 22.08
CA LEU A 128 35.83 15.41 23.20
C LEU A 128 35.02 14.10 23.12
N GLU A 129 35.27 13.23 24.09
CA GLU A 129 34.64 11.94 24.27
C GLU A 129 33.12 12.04 24.47
N SER A 130 32.39 11.07 23.92
CA SER A 130 31.13 10.62 24.51
C SER A 130 31.02 9.10 24.36
N LYS A 131 30.99 8.42 25.51
CA LYS A 131 30.87 6.97 25.68
C LYS A 131 29.80 6.32 24.79
N LYS A 132 30.20 5.30 24.02
CA LYS A 132 29.30 4.31 23.37
C LYS A 132 28.83 3.26 24.39
N LEU A 133 27.53 2.95 24.37
CA LEU A 133 26.94 1.73 24.94
C LEU A 133 26.53 0.80 23.76
N PRO A 134 26.55 -0.54 23.89
CA PRO A 134 26.63 -1.46 22.76
C PRO A 134 25.29 -1.74 22.07
N ASP A 135 25.42 -2.14 20.81
CA ASP A 135 24.41 -2.23 19.77
C ASP A 135 23.37 -3.35 20.03
N GLU A 136 22.10 -2.97 20.23
CA GLU A 136 20.98 -3.91 20.35
C GLU A 136 20.40 -4.31 19.00
N THR A 137 20.20 -5.61 18.77
CA THR A 137 19.53 -6.16 17.58
C THR A 137 18.11 -5.58 17.40
N SER A 138 17.67 -5.41 16.15
CA SER A 138 16.34 -4.87 15.79
C SER A 138 15.17 -5.62 16.48
N GLU A 139 15.29 -6.94 16.62
CA GLU A 139 14.30 -7.76 17.35
C GLU A 139 14.35 -7.55 18.87
N SER A 140 15.53 -7.35 19.47
CA SER A 140 15.62 -6.94 20.88
C SER A 140 14.90 -5.62 21.14
N ARG A 141 15.07 -4.63 20.26
CA ARG A 141 14.39 -3.32 20.38
C ARG A 141 12.88 -3.45 20.23
N LYS A 142 12.40 -4.33 19.35
CA LYS A 142 10.98 -4.61 19.14
C LYS A 142 10.36 -5.32 20.35
N LEU A 143 11.02 -6.34 20.90
CA LEU A 143 10.56 -7.02 22.13
C LEU A 143 10.51 -6.06 23.33
N LYS A 144 11.52 -5.18 23.46
CA LYS A 144 11.52 -4.12 24.47
C LYS A 144 10.42 -3.08 24.27
N ALA A 145 10.13 -2.69 23.04
CA ALA A 145 9.03 -1.79 22.76
C ALA A 145 7.68 -2.41 23.17
N ILE A 146 7.48 -3.70 22.88
CA ILE A 146 6.25 -4.42 23.21
C ILE A 146 6.12 -4.61 24.73
N SER A 147 7.20 -4.90 25.45
CA SER A 147 7.15 -5.07 26.91
C SER A 147 6.73 -3.80 27.65
N ARG A 148 7.04 -2.61 27.09
CA ARG A 148 6.62 -1.30 27.63
C ARG A 148 5.11 -1.06 27.57
N VAL A 149 4.40 -1.80 26.73
CA VAL A 149 2.95 -1.70 26.54
C VAL A 149 2.23 -3.00 26.92
N SER A 150 2.90 -3.88 27.67
CA SER A 150 2.37 -5.18 28.10
C SER A 150 1.34 -5.04 29.22
N GLY A 151 0.30 -5.87 29.19
CA GLY A 151 -0.71 -5.95 30.26
C GLY A 151 -0.21 -6.52 31.58
N SER A 152 1.02 -7.05 31.62
CA SER A 152 1.69 -7.45 32.87
C SER A 152 2.21 -6.25 33.69
N VAL A 153 2.19 -5.04 33.12
CA VAL A 153 2.60 -3.80 33.80
C VAL A 153 1.34 -3.11 34.36
N PRO A 154 1.31 -2.72 35.65
CA PRO A 154 0.23 -1.91 36.20
C PRO A 154 -0.02 -0.64 35.37
N ILE A 155 -1.29 -0.24 35.21
CA ILE A 155 -1.69 0.87 34.32
C ILE A 155 -0.97 2.18 34.67
N ASP A 156 -0.78 2.46 35.96
CA ASP A 156 -0.08 3.63 36.51
C ASP A 156 1.41 3.69 36.13
N LYS A 157 1.99 2.57 35.69
CA LYS A 157 3.39 2.46 35.27
C LYS A 157 3.55 2.40 33.75
N LEU A 158 2.46 2.44 32.98
CA LEU A 158 2.52 2.50 31.53
C LEU A 158 3.06 3.87 31.06
N PRO A 159 3.64 3.94 29.85
CA PRO A 159 4.04 5.22 29.27
C PRO A 159 2.85 6.20 29.23
N GLN A 160 3.10 7.49 29.51
CA GLN A 160 2.04 8.51 29.61
C GLN A 160 1.14 8.58 28.37
N HIS A 161 1.71 8.41 27.17
CA HIS A 161 0.91 8.38 25.95
C HIS A 161 -0.02 7.16 25.85
N VAL A 162 0.33 6.03 26.47
CA VAL A 162 -0.52 4.83 26.53
C VAL A 162 -1.68 5.07 27.48
N ILE A 163 -1.41 5.62 28.67
CA ILE A 163 -2.45 5.98 29.65
C ILE A 163 -3.45 6.94 29.01
N TYR A 164 -2.98 8.01 28.37
CA TYR A 164 -3.82 8.97 27.65
C TYR A 164 -4.72 8.30 26.59
N LEU A 165 -4.20 7.36 25.80
CA LEU A 165 -5.01 6.65 24.80
C LEU A 165 -6.06 5.73 25.44
N ILE A 166 -5.73 5.11 26.58
CA ILE A 166 -6.68 4.31 27.37
C ILE A 166 -7.81 5.18 27.93
N GLU A 167 -7.48 6.36 28.47
CA GLU A 167 -8.47 7.34 28.95
C GLU A 167 -9.40 7.83 27.84
N LEU A 168 -8.93 7.83 26.59
CA LEU A 168 -9.76 8.12 25.41
C LEU A 168 -10.61 6.94 24.95
N GLY A 169 -10.52 5.78 25.60
CA GLY A 169 -11.33 4.60 25.32
C GLY A 169 -10.69 3.58 24.38
N MET A 170 -9.38 3.67 24.13
CA MET A 170 -8.65 2.66 23.37
C MET A 170 -8.23 1.51 24.29
N ASP A 171 -8.46 0.27 23.87
CA ASP A 171 -7.99 -0.87 24.65
C ASP A 171 -6.47 -1.06 24.53
N LEU A 172 -5.90 -1.77 25.50
CA LEU A 172 -4.46 -2.01 25.54
C LEU A 172 -4.00 -2.91 24.37
N GLU A 173 -4.87 -3.76 23.84
CA GLU A 173 -4.54 -4.68 22.75
C GLU A 173 -4.35 -3.93 21.42
N ASP A 174 -5.18 -2.92 21.14
CA ASP A 174 -5.03 -2.01 20.00
C ASP A 174 -3.67 -1.28 20.06
N ILE A 175 -3.29 -0.77 21.24
CA ILE A 175 -2.01 -0.09 21.46
C ILE A 175 -0.84 -1.06 21.28
N GLN A 176 -0.98 -2.31 21.73
CA GLN A 176 0.00 -3.36 21.50
C GLN A 176 0.12 -3.68 20.00
N GLN A 177 -0.98 -3.78 19.26
CA GLN A 177 -0.96 -3.99 17.81
C GLN A 177 -0.26 -2.84 17.07
N ILE A 178 -0.55 -1.60 17.45
CA ILE A 178 0.13 -0.40 16.95
C ILE A 178 1.64 -0.52 17.18
N THR A 179 2.05 -0.88 18.40
CA THR A 179 3.46 -1.01 18.79
C THR A 179 4.16 -2.17 18.08
N ARG A 180 3.50 -3.32 17.92
CA ARG A 180 4.04 -4.47 17.17
C ARG A 180 4.30 -4.10 15.70
N LYS A 181 3.39 -3.34 15.08
CA LYS A 181 3.52 -2.86 13.70
C LYS A 181 4.55 -1.73 13.57
N PHE A 182 4.68 -0.89 14.60
CA PHE A 182 5.59 0.25 14.60
C PHE A 182 6.23 0.45 16.00
N PRO A 183 7.34 -0.26 16.31
CA PRO A 183 7.93 -0.29 17.65
C PRO A 183 8.37 1.07 18.20
N ALA A 184 8.70 2.03 17.33
CA ALA A 184 9.04 3.39 17.74
C ALA A 184 7.89 4.11 18.47
N PHE A 185 6.64 3.68 18.27
CA PHE A 185 5.46 4.25 18.94
C PHE A 185 5.59 4.20 20.47
N ALA A 186 6.13 3.11 21.04
CA ALA A 186 6.30 2.92 22.48
C ALA A 186 7.24 3.95 23.15
N TYR A 187 7.94 4.74 22.35
CA TYR A 187 8.88 5.76 22.79
C TYR A 187 8.42 7.17 22.41
N TYR A 188 7.22 7.34 21.87
CA TYR A 188 6.72 8.66 21.53
C TYR A 188 6.38 9.45 22.80
N SER A 189 6.69 10.74 22.77
CA SER A 189 6.28 11.67 23.82
C SER A 189 4.78 11.93 23.72
N LEU A 190 4.12 12.04 24.87
CA LEU A 190 2.71 12.39 24.93
C LEU A 190 2.48 13.78 24.33
N ASP A 191 3.09 14.80 24.92
CA ASP A 191 2.83 16.20 24.55
C ASP A 191 3.44 16.61 23.20
N GLY A 192 4.56 15.99 22.81
CA GLY A 192 5.27 16.39 21.59
C GLY A 192 4.83 15.66 20.32
N LYS A 193 4.17 14.50 20.43
CA LYS A 193 3.89 13.62 19.28
C LYS A 193 2.46 13.08 19.29
N VAL A 194 2.07 12.40 20.36
CA VAL A 194 0.79 11.67 20.39
C VAL A 194 -0.39 12.61 20.58
N ARG A 195 -0.38 13.42 21.65
CA ARG A 195 -1.50 14.31 21.99
C ARG A 195 -1.84 15.29 20.87
N PRO A 196 -0.89 16.04 20.27
CA PRO A 196 -1.23 17.02 19.24
C PRO A 196 -1.96 16.38 18.05
N VAL A 197 -1.49 15.23 17.58
CA VAL A 197 -2.11 14.54 16.44
C VAL A 197 -3.47 13.96 16.82
N VAL A 198 -3.62 13.41 18.03
CA VAL A 198 -4.91 12.89 18.49
C VAL A 198 -5.95 14.01 18.64
N GLU A 199 -5.58 15.13 19.28
CA GLU A 199 -6.46 16.29 19.43
C GLU A 199 -6.86 16.85 18.07
N PHE A 200 -5.90 17.00 17.15
CA PHE A 200 -6.18 17.41 15.77
C PHE A 200 -7.19 16.49 15.06
N LEU A 201 -7.05 15.16 15.21
CA LEU A 201 -8.02 14.22 14.63
C LEU A 201 -9.42 14.40 15.24
N LEU A 202 -9.51 14.62 16.55
CA LEU A 202 -10.77 14.89 17.24
C LEU A 202 -11.40 16.21 16.78
N GLU A 203 -10.61 17.26 16.60
CA GLU A 203 -11.04 18.56 16.08
C GLU A 203 -11.58 18.47 14.65
N LEU A 204 -11.03 17.58 13.81
CA LEU A 204 -11.56 17.28 12.48
C LEU A 204 -12.91 16.54 12.52
N GLY A 205 -13.40 16.15 13.70
CA GLY A 205 -14.68 15.47 13.89
C GLY A 205 -14.57 13.94 13.85
N ILE A 206 -13.37 13.37 13.99
CA ILE A 206 -13.19 11.92 14.10
C ILE A 206 -13.60 11.47 15.50
N PRO A 207 -14.54 10.52 15.66
CA PRO A 207 -14.93 10.00 16.97
C PRO A 207 -13.76 9.29 17.68
N LYS A 208 -13.72 9.36 19.02
CA LYS A 208 -12.73 8.63 19.83
C LYS A 208 -12.69 7.13 19.51
N THR A 209 -13.84 6.53 19.23
CA THR A 209 -13.99 5.12 18.86
C THR A 209 -13.33 4.74 17.53
N GLU A 210 -13.01 5.71 16.66
CA GLU A 210 -12.36 5.50 15.37
C GLU A 210 -10.84 5.74 15.41
N LEU A 211 -10.32 6.38 16.46
CA LEU A 211 -8.88 6.61 16.65
C LEU A 211 -8.04 5.33 16.56
N PRO A 212 -8.43 4.19 17.18
CA PRO A 212 -7.63 2.97 17.12
C PRO A 212 -7.50 2.46 15.68
N ILE A 213 -8.54 2.60 14.86
CA ILE A 213 -8.53 2.19 13.45
C ILE A 213 -7.51 3.02 12.66
N ILE A 214 -7.48 4.33 12.86
CA ILE A 214 -6.56 5.25 12.18
C ILE A 214 -5.11 4.98 12.61
N LEU A 215 -4.86 4.94 13.92
CA LEU A 215 -3.51 4.78 14.46
C LEU A 215 -2.95 3.38 14.15
N ARG A 216 -3.76 2.32 14.18
CA ARG A 216 -3.32 0.98 13.74
C ARG A 216 -3.00 0.91 12.26
N LYS A 217 -3.75 1.62 11.42
CA LYS A 217 -3.45 1.72 9.98
C LYS A 217 -2.14 2.48 9.74
N ARG A 218 -1.93 3.61 10.42
CA ARG A 218 -0.73 4.46 10.22
C ARG A 218 -0.23 5.11 11.53
N PRO A 219 0.54 4.37 12.36
CA PRO A 219 1.10 4.91 13.61
C PRO A 219 2.06 6.09 13.40
N GLN A 220 2.69 6.15 12.22
CA GLN A 220 3.66 7.17 11.85
C GLN A 220 3.05 8.58 11.82
N LEU A 221 1.72 8.72 11.75
CA LEU A 221 1.07 10.04 11.77
C LEU A 221 1.46 10.85 13.01
N CYS A 222 1.53 10.21 14.19
CA CYS A 222 1.96 10.86 15.43
C CYS A 222 3.42 11.33 15.40
N GLY A 223 4.23 10.82 14.47
CA GLY A 223 5.63 11.21 14.32
C GLY A 223 5.86 12.36 13.34
N ILE A 224 4.82 12.81 12.63
CA ILE A 224 4.91 13.82 11.57
C ILE A 224 4.40 15.16 12.12
N SER A 225 5.10 16.25 11.79
CA SER A 225 4.71 17.59 12.21
C SER A 225 3.34 17.99 11.64
N LEU A 226 2.46 18.52 12.50
CA LEU A 226 1.18 19.07 12.06
C LEU A 226 1.37 20.33 11.21
N SER A 227 2.13 21.30 11.71
CA SER A 227 2.30 22.62 11.07
C SER A 227 3.13 22.55 9.81
N GLU A 228 4.21 21.76 9.82
CA GLU A 228 5.19 21.71 8.72
C GLU A 228 4.85 20.68 7.64
N ASN A 229 3.98 19.72 7.94
CA ASN A 229 3.71 18.60 7.03
C ASN A 229 2.22 18.28 6.86
N LEU A 230 1.53 17.80 7.90
CA LEU A 230 0.17 17.26 7.73
C LEU A 230 -0.82 18.33 7.22
N ILE A 231 -0.86 19.50 7.86
CA ILE A 231 -1.75 20.61 7.46
C ILE A 231 -1.38 21.15 6.08
N PRO A 232 -0.10 21.43 5.75
CA PRO A 232 0.30 21.80 4.39
C PRO A 232 -0.10 20.78 3.32
N THR A 233 0.04 19.47 3.58
CA THR A 233 -0.41 18.42 2.66
C THR A 233 -1.92 18.43 2.49
N MET A 234 -2.67 18.66 3.56
CA MET A 234 -4.13 18.81 3.49
C MET A 234 -4.52 20.02 2.62
N LYS A 235 -3.97 21.21 2.87
CA LYS A 235 -4.22 22.41 2.06
C LYS A 235 -3.88 22.21 0.58
N PHE A 236 -2.80 21.50 0.31
CA PHE A 236 -2.43 21.14 -1.05
C PHE A 236 -3.49 20.24 -1.71
N LEU A 237 -3.99 19.22 -1.03
CA LEU A 237 -5.05 18.34 -1.53
C LEU A 237 -6.39 19.06 -1.68
N GLU A 238 -6.68 20.04 -0.82
CA GLU A 238 -7.84 20.94 -0.97
C GLU A 238 -7.73 21.76 -2.27
N GLY A 239 -6.53 22.26 -2.60
CA GLY A 239 -6.25 22.91 -3.88
C GLY A 239 -6.44 22.01 -5.11
N LEU A 240 -6.45 20.69 -4.93
CA LEU A 240 -6.75 19.69 -5.96
C LEU A 240 -8.23 19.28 -5.96
N GLY A 241 -9.10 20.03 -5.27
CA GLY A 241 -10.55 19.82 -5.25
C GLY A 241 -11.05 18.91 -4.15
N LEU A 242 -10.20 18.48 -3.21
CA LEU A 242 -10.65 17.72 -2.04
C LEU A 242 -11.43 18.63 -1.09
N ASP A 243 -12.61 18.19 -0.71
CA ASP A 243 -13.53 18.94 0.15
C ASP A 243 -13.05 18.92 1.62
N LYS A 244 -12.78 20.10 2.19
CA LYS A 244 -12.25 20.25 3.56
C LYS A 244 -13.18 19.65 4.62
N GLU A 245 -14.49 19.67 4.38
CA GLU A 245 -15.49 19.06 5.26
C GLU A 245 -15.44 17.52 5.24
N LYS A 246 -14.65 16.91 4.36
CA LYS A 246 -14.53 15.44 4.22
C LYS A 246 -13.26 14.85 4.84
N TRP A 247 -12.41 15.66 5.46
CA TRP A 247 -11.13 15.18 6.01
C TRP A 247 -11.28 14.02 6.99
N ALA A 248 -12.21 14.09 7.93
CA ALA A 248 -12.47 12.98 8.86
C ALA A 248 -12.70 11.65 8.13
N LYS A 249 -13.55 11.66 7.10
CA LYS A 249 -13.88 10.48 6.30
C LYS A 249 -12.69 9.97 5.47
N VAL A 250 -11.90 10.89 4.90
CA VAL A 250 -10.73 10.56 4.09
C VAL A 250 -9.65 9.93 4.94
N ILE A 251 -9.31 10.55 6.08
CA ILE A 251 -8.32 10.06 7.02
C ILE A 251 -8.76 8.72 7.60
N TYR A 252 -10.02 8.56 8.02
CA TYR A 252 -10.54 7.28 8.50
C TYR A 252 -10.35 6.13 7.49
N ARG A 253 -10.67 6.39 6.22
CA ARG A 253 -10.51 5.40 5.15
C ARG A 253 -9.06 5.06 4.90
N PHE A 254 -8.22 6.08 4.68
CA PHE A 254 -6.83 5.88 4.28
C PHE A 254 -5.90 6.91 4.92
N PRO A 255 -5.55 6.71 6.21
CA PRO A 255 -4.61 7.58 6.92
C PRO A 255 -3.24 7.76 6.23
N PRO A 256 -2.68 6.75 5.51
CA PRO A 256 -1.42 6.91 4.80
C PRO A 256 -1.38 8.03 3.78
N LEU A 257 -2.54 8.53 3.30
CA LEU A 257 -2.63 9.62 2.32
C LEU A 257 -1.74 10.82 2.72
N LEU A 258 -1.76 11.22 3.99
CA LEU A 258 -1.02 12.37 4.51
C LEU A 258 0.48 12.12 4.68
N THR A 259 0.95 10.90 4.42
CA THR A 259 2.35 10.51 4.59
C THR A 259 3.08 10.29 3.26
N TYR A 260 2.36 10.38 2.13
CA TYR A 260 2.99 10.31 0.81
C TYR A 260 3.75 11.60 0.49
N SER A 261 4.82 11.46 -0.29
CA SER A 261 5.54 12.62 -0.82
C SER A 261 4.67 13.38 -1.82
N ARG A 262 4.92 14.69 -1.96
CA ARG A 262 4.21 15.53 -2.94
C ARG A 262 4.37 14.98 -4.36
N GLN A 263 5.54 14.46 -4.70
CA GLN A 263 5.81 13.84 -5.99
C GLN A 263 4.92 12.60 -6.25
N LYS A 264 4.74 11.73 -5.25
CA LYS A 264 3.89 10.54 -5.40
C LYS A 264 2.41 10.89 -5.51
N LEU A 265 1.97 11.92 -4.79
CA LEU A 265 0.61 12.45 -4.93
C LEU A 265 0.41 13.00 -6.34
N MET A 266 1.32 13.86 -6.80
CA MET A 266 1.25 14.48 -8.12
C MET A 266 1.28 13.47 -9.26
N SER A 267 2.14 12.45 -9.22
CA SER A 267 2.17 11.46 -10.30
C SER A 267 0.82 10.76 -10.51
N THR A 268 0.08 10.50 -9.43
CA THR A 268 -1.26 9.93 -9.54
C THR A 268 -2.27 10.95 -10.02
N VAL A 269 -2.20 12.19 -9.54
CA VAL A 269 -3.10 13.29 -9.92
C VAL A 269 -2.92 13.67 -11.39
N ASP A 270 -1.69 13.76 -11.88
CA ASP A 270 -1.35 14.03 -13.27
C ASP A 270 -1.90 12.92 -14.17
N PHE A 271 -1.75 11.65 -13.78
CA PHE A 271 -2.41 10.55 -14.49
C PHE A 271 -3.94 10.71 -14.54
N LEU A 272 -4.58 11.11 -13.44
CA LEU A 272 -6.03 11.35 -13.45
C LEU A 272 -6.41 12.49 -14.41
N TYR A 273 -5.60 13.54 -14.49
CA TYR A 273 -5.78 14.62 -15.45
C TYR A 273 -5.52 14.18 -16.90
N GLU A 274 -4.53 13.31 -17.15
CA GLU A 274 -4.29 12.68 -18.46
C GLU A 274 -5.51 11.89 -18.93
N MET A 275 -6.26 11.28 -18.01
CA MET A 275 -7.52 10.59 -18.30
C MET A 275 -8.70 11.55 -18.55
N GLY A 276 -8.47 12.87 -18.57
CA GLY A 276 -9.49 13.88 -18.83
C GLY A 276 -10.38 14.22 -17.64
N LEU A 277 -9.98 13.85 -16.42
CA LEU A 277 -10.73 14.20 -15.20
C LEU A 277 -10.46 15.64 -14.80
N THR A 278 -11.47 16.31 -14.25
CA THR A 278 -11.29 17.66 -13.70
C THR A 278 -10.75 17.62 -12.27
N ALA A 279 -10.25 18.74 -11.74
CA ALA A 279 -9.86 18.84 -10.33
C ALA A 279 -11.03 18.46 -9.39
N GLN A 280 -12.26 18.83 -9.75
CA GLN A 280 -13.44 18.43 -8.97
C GLN A 280 -13.67 16.92 -8.98
N ASP A 281 -13.40 16.25 -10.10
CA ASP A 281 -13.51 14.78 -10.19
C ASP A 281 -12.41 14.09 -9.39
N VAL A 282 -11.17 14.60 -9.47
CA VAL A 282 -10.04 14.13 -8.65
C VAL A 282 -10.38 14.24 -7.17
N GLY A 283 -10.88 15.40 -6.71
CA GLY A 283 -11.32 15.59 -5.33
C GLY A 283 -12.39 14.58 -4.88
N LYS A 284 -13.39 14.31 -5.72
CA LYS A 284 -14.42 13.29 -5.46
C LYS A 284 -13.83 11.88 -5.39
N ILE A 285 -12.88 11.55 -6.27
CA ILE A 285 -12.20 10.25 -6.30
C ILE A 285 -11.37 10.07 -5.03
N LEU A 286 -10.54 11.05 -4.66
CA LEU A 286 -9.72 11.01 -3.45
C LEU A 286 -10.59 10.97 -2.18
N THR A 287 -11.79 11.57 -2.21
CA THR A 287 -12.74 11.46 -1.09
C THR A 287 -13.32 10.05 -0.95
N ARG A 288 -13.62 9.38 -2.07
CA ARG A 288 -14.28 8.06 -2.07
C ARG A 288 -13.30 6.89 -1.98
N CYS A 289 -12.14 7.00 -2.61
CA CYS A 289 -11.12 5.98 -2.81
C CYS A 289 -9.71 6.59 -2.67
N PRO A 290 -9.34 7.14 -1.50
CA PRO A 290 -8.02 7.76 -1.29
C PRO A 290 -6.85 6.78 -1.47
N ASN A 291 -7.09 5.48 -1.36
CA ASN A 291 -6.11 4.43 -1.61
C ASN A 291 -5.65 4.36 -3.08
N ILE A 292 -6.32 5.04 -4.03
CA ILE A 292 -5.86 5.09 -5.42
C ILE A 292 -4.43 5.65 -5.54
N ILE A 293 -4.05 6.58 -4.65
CA ILE A 293 -2.69 7.13 -4.55
C ILE A 293 -1.65 6.05 -4.28
N SER A 294 -2.01 4.95 -3.62
CA SER A 294 -1.06 3.90 -3.29
C SER A 294 -0.61 3.06 -4.48
N TYR A 295 -1.39 3.03 -5.56
CA TYR A 295 -1.09 2.22 -6.73
C TYR A 295 0.01 2.84 -7.59
N SER A 296 0.79 2.01 -8.27
CA SER A 296 1.75 2.47 -9.27
C SER A 296 1.01 2.96 -10.50
N VAL A 297 1.37 4.16 -11.00
CA VAL A 297 0.76 4.68 -12.24
C VAL A 297 1.13 3.75 -13.40
N GLU A 298 2.41 3.42 -13.53
CA GLU A 298 2.92 2.68 -14.69
C GLU A 298 2.67 1.17 -14.61
N GLU A 299 2.56 0.60 -13.40
CA GLU A 299 2.39 -0.86 -13.25
C GLU A 299 0.94 -1.26 -12.96
N ASN A 300 0.07 -0.33 -12.54
CA ASN A 300 -1.32 -0.63 -12.21
C ASN A 300 -2.29 0.27 -12.97
N LEU A 301 -2.22 1.59 -12.76
CA LEU A 301 -3.29 2.49 -13.21
C LEU A 301 -3.35 2.61 -14.74
N ARG A 302 -2.21 2.85 -15.39
CA ARG A 302 -2.11 3.00 -16.84
C ARG A 302 -2.40 1.69 -17.58
N PRO A 303 -1.84 0.52 -17.22
CA PRO A 303 -2.22 -0.75 -17.83
C PRO A 303 -3.72 -1.06 -17.68
N THR A 304 -4.33 -0.68 -16.54
CA THR A 304 -5.77 -0.89 -16.33
C THR A 304 -6.61 0.07 -17.18
N ALA A 305 -6.19 1.33 -17.35
CA ALA A 305 -6.82 2.26 -18.28
C ALA A 305 -6.75 1.76 -19.73
N GLU A 306 -5.57 1.27 -20.14
CA GLU A 306 -5.36 0.67 -21.47
C GLU A 306 -6.25 -0.55 -21.68
N TYR A 307 -6.36 -1.43 -20.67
CA TYR A 307 -7.27 -2.56 -20.72
C TYR A 307 -8.73 -2.14 -20.94
N PHE A 308 -9.22 -1.12 -20.23
CA PHE A 308 -10.56 -0.59 -20.46
C PHE A 308 -10.69 0.05 -21.85
N SER A 309 -9.68 0.78 -22.32
CA SER A 309 -9.64 1.37 -23.65
C SER A 309 -9.74 0.32 -24.76
N LEU A 310 -9.06 -0.83 -24.61
CA LEU A 310 -9.15 -1.97 -25.54
C LEU A 310 -10.56 -2.56 -25.62
N LEU A 311 -11.36 -2.46 -24.55
CA LEU A 311 -12.77 -2.84 -24.53
C LEU A 311 -13.70 -1.71 -25.04
N GLY A 312 -13.13 -0.58 -25.44
CA GLY A 312 -13.85 0.65 -25.79
C GLY A 312 -14.55 1.29 -24.61
N ILE A 313 -14.11 1.04 -23.38
CA ILE A 313 -14.65 1.62 -22.16
C ILE A 313 -13.79 2.83 -21.79
N ASP A 314 -14.44 3.98 -21.63
CA ASP A 314 -13.76 5.19 -21.15
C ASP A 314 -13.29 5.01 -19.69
N ALA A 315 -11.97 4.99 -19.52
CA ALA A 315 -11.30 4.85 -18.24
C ALA A 315 -11.70 5.96 -17.25
N ALA A 316 -11.97 7.18 -17.72
CA ALA A 316 -12.39 8.31 -16.88
C ALA A 316 -13.72 8.02 -16.18
N VAL A 317 -14.70 7.47 -16.91
CA VAL A 317 -16.00 7.09 -16.36
C VAL A 317 -15.85 6.01 -15.29
N VAL A 318 -14.97 5.03 -15.53
CA VAL A 318 -14.69 3.96 -14.56
C VAL A 318 -14.01 4.52 -13.32
N LEU A 319 -13.02 5.41 -13.46
CA LEU A 319 -12.34 6.09 -12.35
C LEU A 319 -13.31 6.91 -11.49
N GLN A 320 -14.26 7.63 -12.10
CA GLN A 320 -15.25 8.41 -11.35
C GLN A 320 -16.24 7.52 -10.59
N ARG A 321 -16.71 6.43 -11.21
CA ARG A 321 -17.78 5.61 -10.63
C ARG A 321 -17.26 4.53 -9.70
N SER A 322 -16.17 3.86 -10.07
CA SER A 322 -15.61 2.70 -9.38
C SER A 322 -14.08 2.71 -9.43
N PRO A 323 -13.40 3.71 -8.85
CA PRO A 323 -11.94 3.81 -8.88
C PRO A 323 -11.22 2.59 -8.29
N GLN A 324 -11.87 1.82 -7.41
CA GLN A 324 -11.32 0.60 -6.84
C GLN A 324 -11.01 -0.49 -7.88
N THR A 325 -11.60 -0.45 -9.08
CA THR A 325 -11.30 -1.43 -10.14
C THR A 325 -9.86 -1.32 -10.63
N PHE A 326 -9.25 -0.14 -10.52
CA PHE A 326 -7.85 0.10 -10.90
C PHE A 326 -6.84 -0.50 -9.92
N GLY A 327 -7.30 -0.94 -8.75
CA GLY A 327 -6.49 -1.70 -7.80
C GLY A 327 -6.53 -3.22 -8.02
N LEU A 328 -7.32 -3.70 -9.00
CA LEU A 328 -7.49 -5.13 -9.26
C LEU A 328 -6.45 -5.65 -10.26
N SER A 329 -6.14 -6.95 -10.19
CA SER A 329 -5.29 -7.59 -11.18
C SER A 329 -6.04 -7.79 -12.49
N ILE A 330 -5.46 -7.35 -13.60
CA ILE A 330 -6.03 -7.56 -14.94
C ILE A 330 -6.21 -9.07 -15.20
N GLU A 331 -5.17 -9.87 -14.98
CA GLU A 331 -5.20 -11.33 -15.24
C GLU A 331 -6.09 -12.10 -14.28
N ARG A 332 -6.07 -11.76 -12.97
CA ARG A 332 -6.79 -12.55 -11.97
C ARG A 332 -8.22 -12.09 -11.73
N ASN A 333 -8.55 -10.85 -12.07
CA ASN A 333 -9.85 -10.25 -11.78
C ASN A 333 -10.57 -9.74 -13.03
N LEU A 334 -9.94 -8.86 -13.83
CA LEU A 334 -10.67 -8.22 -14.94
C LEU A 334 -10.94 -9.18 -16.11
N LYS A 335 -9.88 -9.81 -16.65
CA LYS A 335 -9.99 -10.73 -17.79
C LYS A 335 -10.94 -11.90 -17.54
N PRO A 336 -10.94 -12.59 -16.37
CA PRO A 336 -11.87 -13.69 -16.13
C PRO A 336 -13.34 -13.26 -16.18
N ILE A 337 -13.67 -12.08 -15.64
CA ILE A 337 -15.04 -11.55 -15.67
C ILE A 337 -15.43 -11.14 -17.09
N THR A 338 -14.52 -10.50 -17.83
CA THR A 338 -14.74 -10.14 -19.25
C THR A 338 -14.97 -11.39 -20.09
N ALA A 339 -14.09 -12.39 -20.00
CA ALA A 339 -14.21 -13.66 -20.71
C ALA A 339 -15.53 -14.37 -20.37
N PHE A 340 -15.89 -14.41 -19.09
CA PHE A 340 -17.15 -14.99 -18.63
C PHE A 340 -18.36 -14.40 -19.36
N PHE A 341 -18.49 -13.07 -19.46
CA PHE A 341 -19.63 -12.47 -20.17
C PHE A 341 -19.57 -12.71 -21.68
N LEU A 342 -18.40 -12.63 -22.30
CA LEU A 342 -18.25 -12.91 -23.73
C LEU A 342 -18.62 -14.37 -24.07
N GLU A 343 -18.18 -15.33 -23.27
CA GLU A 343 -18.52 -16.75 -23.42
C GLU A 343 -20.02 -17.04 -23.23
N LYS A 344 -20.72 -16.22 -22.43
CA LYS A 344 -22.18 -16.30 -22.29
C LYS A 344 -22.95 -15.61 -23.42
N GLY A 345 -22.25 -15.06 -24.42
CA GLY A 345 -22.85 -14.46 -25.61
C GLY A 345 -23.16 -12.98 -25.50
N TYR A 346 -22.65 -12.28 -24.48
CA TYR A 346 -22.73 -10.83 -24.43
C TYR A 346 -21.76 -10.21 -25.43
N SER A 347 -22.18 -9.15 -26.10
CA SER A 347 -21.29 -8.36 -26.95
C SER A 347 -20.36 -7.48 -26.10
N LEU A 348 -19.29 -6.97 -26.71
CA LEU A 348 -18.46 -5.94 -26.07
C LEU A 348 -19.27 -4.67 -25.72
N GLU A 349 -20.30 -4.35 -26.50
CA GLU A 349 -21.19 -3.22 -26.24
C GLU A 349 -22.05 -3.44 -24.98
N ASP A 350 -22.57 -4.66 -24.82
CA ASP A 350 -23.31 -5.04 -23.62
C ASP A 350 -22.41 -4.94 -22.38
N LEU A 351 -21.20 -5.49 -22.47
CA LEU A 351 -20.24 -5.42 -21.38
C LEU A 351 -19.87 -3.97 -21.04
N ARG A 352 -19.58 -3.13 -22.04
CA ARG A 352 -19.33 -1.70 -21.84
C ARG A 352 -20.48 -1.04 -21.09
N THR A 353 -21.72 -1.29 -21.51
CA THR A 353 -22.92 -0.76 -20.87
C THR A 353 -23.01 -1.23 -19.41
N MET A 354 -22.73 -2.50 -19.14
CA MET A 354 -22.73 -3.06 -17.79
C MET A 354 -21.69 -2.40 -16.89
N ILE A 355 -20.45 -2.24 -17.37
CA ILE A 355 -19.35 -1.66 -16.61
C ILE A 355 -19.55 -0.16 -16.37
N GLN A 356 -20.02 0.59 -17.36
CA GLN A 356 -20.31 2.02 -17.19
C GLN A 356 -21.44 2.28 -16.18
N ARG A 357 -22.40 1.35 -16.08
CA ARG A 357 -23.49 1.39 -15.08
C ARG A 357 -23.06 0.89 -13.71
N TYR A 358 -22.19 -0.10 -13.65
CA TYR A 358 -21.82 -0.78 -12.42
C TYR A 358 -20.42 -1.39 -12.48
N GLY A 359 -19.38 -0.56 -12.51
CA GLY A 359 -17.99 -1.04 -12.59
C GLY A 359 -17.53 -1.91 -11.42
N ALA A 360 -18.25 -1.87 -10.28
CA ALA A 360 -18.06 -2.81 -9.18
C ALA A 360 -18.27 -4.28 -9.59
N LEU A 361 -18.86 -4.55 -10.76
CA LEU A 361 -18.98 -5.90 -11.33
C LEU A 361 -17.64 -6.65 -11.31
N TYR A 362 -16.51 -6.00 -11.61
CA TYR A 362 -15.19 -6.60 -11.60
C TYR A 362 -14.63 -6.92 -10.20
N THR A 363 -15.23 -6.36 -9.15
CA THR A 363 -14.75 -6.55 -7.77
C THR A 363 -15.22 -7.87 -7.15
N PHE A 364 -16.17 -8.55 -7.78
CA PHE A 364 -16.72 -9.79 -7.27
C PHE A 364 -15.94 -11.01 -7.77
N SER A 365 -15.91 -12.05 -6.94
CA SER A 365 -15.36 -13.36 -7.33
C SER A 365 -16.14 -13.97 -8.49
N LEU A 366 -15.43 -14.46 -9.50
CA LEU A 366 -16.04 -15.21 -10.60
C LEU A 366 -16.72 -16.49 -10.09
N VAL A 367 -15.99 -17.28 -9.29
CA VAL A 367 -16.43 -18.60 -8.83
C VAL A 367 -17.46 -18.50 -7.70
N GLU A 368 -17.18 -17.70 -6.68
CA GLU A 368 -18.01 -17.66 -5.47
C GLU A 368 -19.23 -16.74 -5.60
N ASN A 369 -19.26 -15.84 -6.59
CA ASN A 369 -20.32 -14.84 -6.71
C ASN A 369 -20.99 -14.83 -8.08
N MET A 370 -20.23 -14.66 -9.17
CA MET A 370 -20.81 -14.48 -10.51
C MET A 370 -21.49 -15.75 -11.02
N ILE A 371 -20.79 -16.88 -11.01
CA ILE A 371 -21.30 -18.16 -11.54
C ILE A 371 -22.57 -18.63 -10.81
N PRO A 372 -22.64 -18.66 -9.46
CA PRO A 372 -23.85 -19.09 -8.76
C PRO A 372 -25.05 -18.19 -9.05
N LYS A 373 -24.85 -16.87 -9.09
CA LYS A 373 -25.92 -15.91 -9.38
C LYS A 373 -26.38 -16.00 -10.83
N TRP A 374 -25.46 -16.21 -11.76
CA TRP A 374 -25.77 -16.47 -13.17
C TRP A 374 -26.61 -17.74 -13.34
N ASN A 375 -26.19 -18.85 -12.74
CA ASN A 375 -26.91 -20.11 -12.82
C ASN A 375 -28.33 -19.97 -12.27
N PHE A 376 -28.49 -19.27 -11.14
CA PHE A 376 -29.81 -18.98 -10.61
C PHE A 376 -30.63 -18.08 -11.55
N PHE A 377 -30.02 -17.03 -12.12
CA PHE A 377 -30.69 -16.12 -13.06
C PHE A 377 -31.32 -16.87 -14.24
N LEU A 378 -30.64 -17.88 -14.79
CA LEU A 378 -31.19 -18.71 -15.88
C LEU A 378 -32.49 -19.43 -15.49
N THR A 379 -32.68 -19.77 -14.22
CA THR A 379 -33.93 -20.38 -13.71
C THR A 379 -35.06 -19.38 -13.51
N MET A 380 -34.78 -18.09 -13.59
CA MET A 380 -35.75 -17.04 -13.29
C MET A 380 -36.65 -16.67 -14.48
N GLY A 381 -36.32 -17.11 -15.70
CA GLY A 381 -37.10 -16.84 -16.91
C GLY A 381 -37.02 -15.40 -17.42
N TYR A 382 -36.00 -14.64 -16.99
CA TYR A 382 -35.72 -13.31 -17.54
C TYR A 382 -34.82 -13.41 -18.77
N PRO A 383 -34.98 -12.51 -19.77
CA PRO A 383 -34.04 -12.44 -20.88
C PRO A 383 -32.67 -11.97 -20.38
N GLN A 384 -31.60 -12.53 -20.94
CA GLN A 384 -30.22 -12.16 -20.57
C GLN A 384 -29.94 -10.66 -20.73
N SER A 385 -30.58 -10.00 -21.70
CA SER A 385 -30.48 -8.54 -21.89
C SER A 385 -30.95 -7.71 -20.68
N ASP A 386 -31.71 -8.28 -19.75
CA ASP A 386 -32.07 -7.59 -18.51
C ASP A 386 -30.88 -7.45 -17.54
N LEU A 387 -29.86 -8.30 -17.62
CA LEU A 387 -28.62 -8.13 -16.85
C LEU A 387 -27.76 -6.97 -17.39
N VAL A 388 -27.89 -6.62 -18.67
CA VAL A 388 -27.27 -5.40 -19.24
C VAL A 388 -27.92 -4.14 -18.67
N LYS A 389 -29.25 -4.16 -18.52
CA LYS A 389 -30.02 -3.06 -17.95
C LYS A 389 -29.83 -2.93 -16.44
N PHE A 390 -29.55 -4.04 -15.75
CA PHE A 390 -29.44 -4.11 -14.29
C PHE A 390 -28.27 -5.01 -13.83
N PRO A 391 -27.01 -4.64 -14.11
CA PRO A 391 -25.83 -5.41 -13.69
C PRO A 391 -25.67 -5.49 -12.16
N GLN A 392 -26.35 -4.59 -11.41
CA GLN A 392 -26.41 -4.62 -9.94
C GLN A 392 -27.03 -5.91 -9.40
N PHE A 393 -27.70 -6.71 -10.23
CA PHE A 393 -28.13 -8.07 -9.88
C PHE A 393 -27.01 -8.85 -9.19
N PHE A 394 -25.78 -8.79 -9.71
CA PHE A 394 -24.63 -9.50 -9.16
C PHE A 394 -24.12 -8.95 -7.83
N GLY A 395 -24.57 -7.76 -7.41
CA GLY A 395 -24.24 -7.15 -6.13
C GLY A 395 -25.15 -7.56 -4.97
N TYR A 396 -26.35 -8.11 -5.24
CA TYR A 396 -27.28 -8.55 -4.18
C TYR A 396 -26.95 -9.96 -3.71
N SER A 397 -27.15 -10.25 -2.41
CA SER A 397 -26.96 -11.60 -1.87
C SER A 397 -27.88 -12.62 -2.56
N LEU A 398 -27.32 -13.77 -2.96
CA LEU A 398 -28.09 -14.82 -3.62
C LEU A 398 -29.13 -15.42 -2.68
N GLU A 399 -28.71 -15.80 -1.47
CA GLU A 399 -29.54 -16.48 -0.47
C GLU A 399 -30.47 -15.50 0.27
N GLU A 400 -29.98 -14.32 0.65
CA GLU A 400 -30.75 -13.41 1.52
C GLU A 400 -31.66 -12.46 0.73
N ARG A 401 -31.40 -12.25 -0.56
CA ARG A 401 -32.10 -11.22 -1.34
C ARG A 401 -32.70 -11.75 -2.63
N ILE A 402 -31.91 -12.40 -3.48
CA ILE A 402 -32.36 -12.77 -4.83
C ILE A 402 -33.38 -13.91 -4.77
N LYS A 403 -33.03 -15.04 -4.14
CA LYS A 403 -33.92 -16.21 -4.03
C LYS A 403 -35.23 -15.91 -3.31
N PRO A 404 -35.25 -15.30 -2.09
CA PRO A 404 -36.49 -15.10 -1.35
C PRO A 404 -37.45 -14.16 -2.06
N ARG A 405 -36.93 -13.08 -2.67
CA ARG A 405 -37.76 -12.11 -3.38
C ARG A 405 -38.29 -12.64 -4.70
N PHE A 406 -37.50 -13.45 -5.40
CA PHE A 406 -38.00 -14.10 -6.61
C PHE A 406 -39.09 -15.13 -6.30
N ALA A 407 -38.93 -15.94 -5.24
CA ALA A 407 -39.97 -16.85 -4.77
C ALA A 407 -41.25 -16.10 -4.40
N LEU A 408 -41.14 -14.96 -3.71
CA LEU A 408 -42.28 -14.10 -3.39
C LEU A 408 -42.99 -13.60 -4.65
N VAL A 409 -42.24 -13.10 -5.64
CA VAL A 409 -42.80 -12.64 -6.93
C VAL A 409 -43.54 -13.77 -7.65
N ARG A 410 -42.97 -14.98 -7.67
CA ARG A 410 -43.62 -16.18 -8.24
C ARG A 410 -44.92 -16.53 -7.52
N ARG A 411 -44.93 -16.50 -6.18
CA ARG A 411 -46.12 -16.79 -5.36
C ARG A 411 -47.27 -15.83 -5.66
N TYR A 412 -46.97 -14.57 -5.94
CA TYR A 412 -47.97 -13.59 -6.38
C TYR A 412 -48.40 -13.77 -7.84
N GLY A 413 -47.75 -14.63 -8.63
CA GLY A 413 -48.10 -14.88 -10.03
C GLY A 413 -47.95 -13.63 -10.93
N VAL A 414 -47.08 -12.70 -10.55
CA VAL A 414 -46.86 -11.44 -11.30
C VAL A 414 -45.46 -11.38 -11.87
N LYS A 415 -45.29 -10.68 -12.99
CA LYS A 415 -43.98 -10.38 -13.57
C LYS A 415 -43.55 -8.96 -13.20
N LEU A 416 -42.37 -8.80 -12.60
CA LEU A 416 -41.74 -7.50 -12.34
C LEU A 416 -40.41 -7.43 -13.11
N ILE A 417 -39.82 -6.25 -13.28
CA ILE A 417 -38.44 -6.14 -13.79
C ILE A 417 -37.44 -6.34 -12.65
N LEU A 418 -36.22 -6.80 -12.94
CA LEU A 418 -35.20 -7.12 -11.91
C LEU A 418 -34.98 -6.01 -10.89
N ASN A 419 -34.89 -4.76 -11.37
CA ASN A 419 -34.72 -3.60 -10.50
C ASN A 419 -35.85 -3.44 -9.47
N GLN A 420 -37.11 -3.67 -9.88
CA GLN A 420 -38.26 -3.62 -8.98
C GLN A 420 -38.24 -4.77 -7.97
N VAL A 421 -37.77 -5.95 -8.37
CA VAL A 421 -37.65 -7.09 -7.47
C VAL A 421 -36.58 -6.81 -6.40
N LEU A 422 -35.41 -6.29 -6.78
CA LEU A 422 -34.23 -6.32 -5.92
C LEU A 422 -33.92 -5.00 -5.20
N SER A 423 -34.24 -3.85 -5.79
CA SER A 423 -33.85 -2.54 -5.24
C SER A 423 -34.85 -1.95 -4.25
N LEU A 424 -36.13 -2.32 -4.33
CA LEU A 424 -37.16 -1.79 -3.42
C LEU A 424 -36.93 -2.24 -1.97
N SER A 425 -37.43 -1.48 -1.01
CA SER A 425 -37.60 -1.98 0.37
C SER A 425 -38.60 -3.15 0.39
N SER A 426 -38.61 -3.95 1.46
CA SER A 426 -39.53 -5.10 1.55
C SER A 426 -40.99 -4.65 1.52
N ASP A 427 -41.32 -3.57 2.23
CA ASP A 427 -42.67 -3.00 2.29
C ASP A 427 -43.13 -2.46 0.92
N GLU A 428 -42.23 -1.77 0.19
CA GLU A 428 -42.54 -1.26 -1.14
C GLU A 428 -42.71 -2.38 -2.16
N LEU A 429 -41.85 -3.41 -2.09
CA LEU A 429 -41.99 -4.59 -2.95
C LEU A 429 -43.36 -5.23 -2.74
N GLU A 430 -43.78 -5.43 -1.49
CA GLU A 430 -45.09 -6.02 -1.18
C GLU A 430 -46.25 -5.14 -1.66
N LYS A 431 -46.16 -3.82 -1.50
CA LYS A 431 -47.14 -2.87 -2.06
C LYS A 431 -47.25 -2.99 -3.59
N VAL A 432 -46.12 -3.08 -4.30
CA VAL A 432 -46.08 -3.24 -5.75
C VAL A 432 -46.68 -4.57 -6.18
N LEU A 433 -46.37 -5.67 -5.48
CA LEU A 433 -46.92 -6.99 -5.72
C LEU A 433 -48.45 -7.01 -5.55
N LYS A 434 -48.96 -6.48 -4.43
CA LYS A 434 -50.40 -6.37 -4.17
C LYS A 434 -51.12 -5.53 -5.23
N ARG A 435 -50.53 -4.40 -5.65
CA ARG A 435 -51.08 -3.56 -6.71
C ARG A 435 -51.14 -4.28 -8.06
N LYS A 436 -50.07 -4.99 -8.46
CA LYS A 436 -50.06 -5.77 -9.70
C LYS A 436 -51.03 -6.94 -9.66
N LEU A 437 -51.12 -7.65 -8.54
CA LEU A 437 -52.06 -8.75 -8.36
C LEU A 437 -53.51 -8.27 -8.56
N LYS A 438 -53.89 -7.16 -7.90
CA LYS A 438 -55.20 -6.53 -8.07
C LYS A 438 -55.48 -6.16 -9.52
N ARG A 439 -54.49 -5.57 -10.22
CA ARG A 439 -54.63 -5.18 -11.62
C ARG A 439 -54.79 -6.36 -12.57
N ASN A 440 -54.21 -7.51 -12.23
CA ASN A 440 -54.28 -8.73 -13.02
C ASN A 440 -55.49 -9.62 -12.68
N GLY A 441 -56.35 -9.21 -11.74
CA GLY A 441 -57.52 -10.00 -11.33
C GLY A 441 -57.21 -11.34 -10.65
N GLY A 442 -55.95 -11.58 -10.23
CA GLY A 442 -55.48 -12.86 -9.73
C GLY A 442 -55.65 -13.04 -8.21
N LYS A 443 -55.70 -14.29 -7.75
CA LYS A 443 -55.47 -14.67 -6.35
C LYS A 443 -54.01 -15.11 -6.16
N VAL A 444 -53.46 -14.93 -4.97
CA VAL A 444 -52.11 -15.41 -4.63
C VAL A 444 -52.06 -16.91 -4.83
N ILE A 445 -51.04 -17.42 -5.52
CA ILE A 445 -50.81 -18.84 -5.73
C ILE A 445 -50.33 -19.40 -4.39
N THR A 446 -51.12 -20.26 -3.77
CA THR A 446 -50.70 -21.04 -2.59
C THR A 446 -50.16 -22.37 -3.11
N GLU A 447 -48.86 -22.60 -2.92
CA GLU A 447 -48.26 -23.94 -3.03
C GLU A 447 -48.76 -24.86 -1.90
#